data_AF-A0A932NFP9-F1
#
_entry.id   AF-A0A932NFP9-F1
#
_cell.length_a   1.000
_cell.length_b   1.000
_cell.length_c   1.000
_cell.angle_alpha   90.00
_cell.angle_beta   90.00
_cell.angle_gamma   90.00
#
_symmetry.space_group_name_H-M   'P 1'
#
loop_
_entity.id
_entity.type
_entity.pdbx_description
1 polymer ?
#
loop_
_entity_poly.entity_id
_entity_poly.type
_entity_poly.pdbx_seq_one_letter_code
_entity_poly.pdbx_strand_id
1 'polypeptide(L)'
;MKQAIFSLIEAECHDQQFDVNHLQSSLKISNAYLWEISHAHFGLPPRELIESVRLEKVIHHIGSGDHFAFIRSKCGFGSLRTFQRAFEKRIGIPCSEARLKIMESNHKETLKFQWQNTIWRGKIPAVVRNGTTT
;
A
#
# COMPACT_ATOMS: atom_id res chain seq x y z
N MET A 1 19.63 -0.11 3.94
CA MET A 1 18.50 0.03 4.89
C MET A 1 17.15 0.22 4.19
N LYS A 2 16.92 1.27 3.39
CA LYS A 2 15.62 1.53 2.73
C LYS A 2 15.05 0.33 1.95
N GLN A 3 15.89 -0.40 1.21
CA GLN A 3 15.50 -1.59 0.46
C GLN A 3 14.98 -2.69 1.38
N ALA A 4 15.70 -2.97 2.47
CA ALA A 4 15.32 -4.00 3.44
C ALA A 4 13.98 -3.68 4.12
N ILE A 5 13.74 -2.41 4.47
CA ILE A 5 12.44 -1.97 4.99
C ILE A 5 11.33 -2.26 3.99
N PHE A 6 11.49 -1.79 2.74
CA PHE A 6 10.45 -1.95 1.74
C PHE A 6 10.17 -3.42 1.43
N SER A 7 11.22 -4.21 1.17
CA SER A 7 11.09 -5.63 0.85
C SER A 7 10.43 -6.44 1.97
N LEU A 8 10.73 -6.12 3.24
CA LEU A 8 10.06 -6.79 4.35
C LEU A 8 8.58 -6.40 4.46
N ILE A 9 8.24 -5.11 4.28
CA ILE A 9 6.84 -4.67 4.24
C ILE A 9 6.11 -5.35 3.08
N GLU A 10 6.70 -5.39 1.89
CA GLU A 10 6.10 -6.00 0.71
C GLU A 10 5.80 -7.49 0.92
N ALA A 11 6.73 -8.23 1.52
CA ALA A 11 6.58 -9.64 1.87
C ALA A 11 5.45 -9.85 2.90
N GLU A 12 5.44 -9.09 3.99
CA GLU A 12 4.62 -9.40 5.17
C GLU A 12 3.30 -8.61 5.26
N CYS A 13 3.12 -7.55 4.46
CA CYS A 13 1.95 -6.65 4.59
C CYS A 13 0.58 -7.30 4.33
N HIS A 14 0.55 -8.53 3.82
CA HIS A 14 -0.66 -9.34 3.68
C HIS A 14 -1.20 -9.84 5.03
N ASP A 15 -0.35 -9.97 6.04
CA ASP A 15 -0.75 -10.29 7.40
C ASP A 15 -1.36 -9.06 8.08
N GLN A 16 -2.49 -9.25 8.76
CA GLN A 16 -3.17 -8.23 9.54
C GLN A 16 -2.45 -7.90 10.84
N GLN A 17 -1.63 -8.82 11.36
CA GLN A 17 -0.83 -8.62 12.57
C GLN A 17 0.49 -7.89 12.29
N PHE A 18 0.89 -7.78 11.02
CA PHE A 18 2.08 -7.03 10.64
C PHE A 18 1.89 -5.52 10.90
N ASP A 19 2.63 -5.01 11.87
CA ASP A 19 2.60 -3.61 12.32
C ASP A 19 4.02 -3.01 12.43
N VAL A 20 4.10 -1.78 12.95
CA VAL A 20 5.38 -1.07 13.10
C VAL A 20 6.31 -1.78 14.10
N ASN A 21 5.77 -2.37 15.16
CA ASN A 21 6.57 -3.09 16.15
C ASN A 21 7.19 -4.34 15.53
N HIS A 22 6.39 -5.11 14.77
CA HIS A 22 6.88 -6.28 14.04
C HIS A 22 8.00 -5.88 13.07
N LEU A 23 7.82 -4.80 12.31
CA LEU A 23 8.84 -4.28 11.40
C LEU A 23 10.15 -3.91 12.14
N GLN A 24 10.06 -3.23 13.29
CA GLN A 24 11.22 -2.88 14.10
C GLN A 24 11.96 -4.10 14.63
N SER A 25 11.22 -5.06 15.19
CA SER A 25 11.77 -6.29 15.77
C SER A 25 12.47 -7.14 14.71
N SER A 26 11.85 -7.32 13.55
CA SER A 26 12.41 -8.09 12.45
C SER A 26 13.67 -7.46 11.86
N LEU A 27 13.76 -6.13 11.84
CA LEU A 27 14.94 -5.40 11.37
C LEU A 27 15.98 -5.13 12.46
N LYS A 28 15.67 -5.41 13.72
CA LYS A 28 16.51 -5.12 14.90
C LYS A 28 16.93 -3.64 14.99
N ILE A 29 15.98 -2.73 14.76
CA ILE A 29 16.21 -1.27 14.81
C ILE A 29 15.27 -0.56 15.79
N SER A 30 15.70 0.62 16.25
CA SER A 30 14.87 1.47 17.11
C SER A 30 13.74 2.14 16.32
N ASN A 31 12.67 2.54 17.03
CA ASN A 31 11.55 3.28 16.42
C ASN A 31 12.03 4.62 15.82
N ALA A 32 12.91 5.32 16.53
CA ALA A 32 13.48 6.59 16.07
C ALA A 32 14.22 6.42 14.74
N TYR A 33 15.04 5.37 14.62
CA TYR A 33 15.77 5.09 13.39
C TYR A 33 14.84 4.65 12.25
N LEU A 34 13.82 3.82 12.54
CA LEU A 34 12.82 3.45 11.54
C LEU A 34 12.04 4.68 11.03
N TRP A 35 11.65 5.59 11.92
CA TRP A 35 10.97 6.82 11.58
C TRP A 35 11.85 7.72 10.70
N GLU A 36 13.11 7.92 11.08
CA GLU A 36 14.09 8.72 10.32
C GLU A 36 14.27 8.18 8.89
N ILE A 37 14.55 6.88 8.76
CA ILE A 37 14.76 6.24 7.45
C ILE A 37 13.47 6.24 6.61
N SER A 38 12.29 6.07 7.24
CA SER A 38 11.01 6.14 6.54
C SER A 38 10.73 7.54 5.98
N HIS A 39 10.93 8.58 6.79
CA HIS A 39 10.77 9.96 6.34
C HIS A 39 11.81 10.35 5.28
N ALA A 40 13.08 10.03 5.49
CA ALA A 40 14.17 10.42 4.61
C ALA A 40 14.05 9.80 3.20
N HIS A 41 13.54 8.57 3.09
CA HIS A 41 13.50 7.86 1.81
C HIS A 41 12.11 7.74 1.18
N PHE A 42 11.04 7.80 1.97
CA PHE A 42 9.67 7.60 1.51
C PHE A 42 8.77 8.82 1.76
N GLY A 43 9.21 9.78 2.59
CA GLY A 43 8.40 10.94 2.97
C GLY A 43 7.19 10.60 3.83
N LEU A 44 7.16 9.39 4.41
CA LEU A 44 6.04 8.85 5.16
C LEU A 44 6.51 8.32 6.52
N PRO A 45 5.70 8.46 7.58
CA PRO A 45 5.95 7.75 8.84
C PRO A 45 5.74 6.23 8.64
N PRO A 46 6.34 5.37 9.47
CA PRO A 46 6.37 3.91 9.26
C PRO A 46 4.98 3.28 9.11
N ARG A 47 4.00 3.74 9.89
CA ARG A 47 2.61 3.26 9.80
C ARG A 47 1.97 3.59 8.45
N GLU A 48 2.18 4.80 7.94
CA GLU A 48 1.67 5.19 6.62
C GLU A 48 2.42 4.49 5.50
N LEU A 49 3.70 4.15 5.68
CA LEU A 49 4.46 3.37 4.72
C LEU A 49 3.85 1.97 4.54
N ILE A 50 3.54 1.28 5.64
CA ILE A 50 2.86 -0.03 5.60
C ILE A 50 1.48 0.11 4.93
N GLU A 51 0.70 1.12 5.32
CA GLU A 51 -0.62 1.38 4.72
C GLU A 51 -0.53 1.65 3.21
N SER A 52 0.47 2.41 2.75
CA SER A 52 0.69 2.67 1.32
C SER A 52 0.92 1.39 0.54
N VAL A 53 1.81 0.50 1.00
CA VAL A 53 2.08 -0.78 0.33
C VAL A 53 0.83 -1.67 0.29
N ARG A 54 0.05 -1.70 1.38
CA ARG A 54 -1.23 -2.42 1.40
C ARG A 54 -2.23 -1.84 0.38
N LEU A 55 -2.30 -0.52 0.24
CA LEU A 55 -3.17 0.14 -0.75
C LEU A 55 -2.73 -0.13 -2.20
N GLU A 56 -1.43 -0.28 -2.46
CA GLU A 56 -0.97 -0.71 -3.79
C GLU A 56 -1.49 -2.11 -4.14
N LYS A 57 -1.40 -3.06 -3.20
CA LYS A 57 -1.99 -4.40 -3.38
C LYS A 57 -3.49 -4.35 -3.64
N VAL A 58 -4.20 -3.43 -2.98
CA VAL A 58 -5.63 -3.20 -3.26
C VAL A 58 -5.84 -2.77 -4.72
N ILE A 59 -5.06 -1.82 -5.23
CA ILE A 59 -5.17 -1.33 -6.62
C ILE A 59 -4.97 -2.49 -7.61
N HIS A 60 -4.05 -3.43 -7.32
CA HIS A 60 -3.87 -4.61 -8.15
C HIS A 60 -5.09 -5.54 -8.16
N HIS A 61 -5.85 -5.61 -7.06
CA HIS A 61 -7.01 -6.50 -6.93
C HIS A 61 -8.37 -5.85 -7.22
N ILE A 62 -8.49 -4.52 -7.24
CA ILE A 62 -9.80 -3.83 -7.22
C ILE A 62 -10.68 -4.12 -8.45
N GLY A 63 -10.07 -4.48 -9.58
CA GLY A 63 -10.74 -4.85 -10.83
C GLY A 63 -10.90 -6.37 -11.07
N SER A 64 -10.54 -7.22 -10.11
CA SER A 64 -10.61 -8.69 -10.24
C SER A 64 -12.03 -9.26 -10.20
N GLY A 65 -13.01 -8.49 -9.71
CA GLY A 65 -14.36 -8.98 -9.41
C GLY A 65 -14.52 -9.56 -7.98
N ASP A 66 -13.42 -9.76 -7.25
CA ASP A 66 -13.44 -10.30 -5.89
C ASP A 66 -14.28 -9.45 -4.92
N HIS A 67 -14.88 -10.08 -3.92
CA HIS A 67 -15.60 -9.34 -2.87
C HIS A 67 -14.63 -8.48 -2.04
N PHE A 68 -15.02 -7.26 -1.63
CA PHE A 68 -14.12 -6.36 -0.90
C PHE A 68 -13.62 -6.95 0.43
N ALA A 69 -14.41 -7.81 1.09
CA ALA A 69 -13.97 -8.51 2.30
C ALA A 69 -12.76 -9.43 2.04
N PHE A 70 -12.70 -10.06 0.88
CA PHE A 70 -11.60 -10.90 0.43
C PHE A 70 -10.37 -10.04 0.10
N ILE A 71 -10.53 -8.99 -0.71
CA ILE A 71 -9.46 -8.05 -1.05
C ILE A 71 -8.83 -7.45 0.22
N ARG A 72 -9.68 -7.00 1.16
CA ARG A 72 -9.26 -6.49 2.48
C ARG A 72 -8.36 -7.50 3.21
N SER A 73 -8.80 -8.76 3.28
CA SER A 73 -8.06 -9.81 3.97
C SER A 73 -6.71 -10.08 3.31
N LYS A 74 -6.69 -10.16 1.96
CA LYS A 74 -5.50 -10.41 1.16
C LYS A 74 -4.46 -9.29 1.24
N CYS A 75 -4.91 -8.07 1.50
CA CYS A 75 -4.06 -6.89 1.62
C CYS A 75 -3.75 -6.53 3.09
N GLY A 76 -4.05 -7.40 4.06
CA GLY A 76 -3.68 -7.20 5.47
C GLY A 76 -4.43 -6.11 6.23
N PHE A 77 -5.62 -5.68 5.76
CA PHE A 77 -6.44 -4.74 6.52
C PHE A 77 -7.30 -5.46 7.56
N GLY A 78 -7.26 -5.03 8.82
CA GLY A 78 -8.02 -5.66 9.92
C GLY A 78 -9.55 -5.48 9.84
N SER A 79 -10.07 -4.49 9.12
CA SER A 79 -11.51 -4.30 8.94
C SER A 79 -11.86 -3.68 7.59
N LEU A 80 -13.08 -3.94 7.12
CA LEU A 80 -13.58 -3.38 5.85
C LEU A 80 -13.67 -1.85 5.94
N ARG A 81 -14.09 -1.32 7.10
CA ARG A 81 -14.18 0.12 7.36
C ARG A 81 -12.82 0.81 7.28
N THR A 82 -11.78 0.23 7.89
CA THR A 82 -10.42 0.79 7.85
C THR A 82 -9.86 0.78 6.43
N PHE A 83 -10.06 -0.34 5.73
CA PHE A 83 -9.69 -0.49 4.32
C PHE A 83 -10.33 0.57 3.43
N GLN A 84 -11.66 0.70 3.46
CA GLN A 84 -12.39 1.66 2.61
C GLN A 84 -12.00 3.10 2.93
N ARG A 85 -11.90 3.46 4.22
CA ARG A 85 -11.47 4.80 4.64
C ARG A 85 -10.06 5.13 4.22
N ALA A 86 -9.11 4.20 4.37
CA ALA A 86 -7.73 4.41 3.97
C ALA A 86 -7.62 4.62 2.46
N PHE A 87 -8.34 3.79 1.68
CA PHE A 87 -8.37 3.92 0.23
C PHE A 87 -8.98 5.24 -0.21
N GLU A 88 -10.18 5.57 0.26
CA GLU A 88 -10.88 6.80 -0.12
C GLU A 88 -10.10 8.06 0.28
N LYS A 89 -9.53 8.08 1.49
CA LYS A 89 -8.67 9.18 1.94
C LYS A 89 -7.47 9.39 1.02
N ARG A 90 -6.89 8.30 0.50
CA ARG A 90 -5.65 8.35 -0.27
C ARG A 90 -5.88 8.58 -1.76
N ILE A 91 -6.93 7.98 -2.31
CA ILE A 91 -7.24 8.00 -3.76
C ILE A 91 -8.24 9.11 -4.10
N GLY A 92 -9.05 9.54 -3.14
CA GLY A 92 -10.06 10.59 -3.31
C GLY A 92 -11.44 10.09 -3.77
N ILE A 93 -11.59 8.78 -4.00
CA ILE A 93 -12.86 8.15 -4.37
C ILE A 93 -13.08 6.83 -3.61
N PRO A 94 -14.35 6.41 -3.38
CA PRO A 94 -14.65 5.11 -2.78
C PRO A 94 -14.14 3.92 -3.59
N CYS A 95 -13.83 2.80 -2.93
CA CYS A 95 -13.39 1.57 -3.61
C CYS A 95 -14.41 1.03 -4.63
N SER A 96 -15.71 1.18 -4.36
CA SER A 96 -16.78 0.77 -5.29
C SER A 96 -16.71 1.57 -6.58
N GLU A 97 -16.53 2.88 -6.49
CA GLU A 97 -16.39 3.75 -7.66
C GLU A 97 -15.10 3.46 -8.43
N ALA A 98 -13.98 3.27 -7.72
CA ALA A 98 -12.72 2.88 -8.33
C ALA A 98 -12.84 1.56 -9.11
N ARG A 99 -13.56 0.56 -8.57
CA ARG A 99 -13.84 -0.69 -9.28
C ARG A 99 -14.58 -0.44 -10.59
N LEU A 100 -15.66 0.35 -10.57
CA LEU A 100 -16.43 0.67 -11.78
C LEU A 100 -15.55 1.36 -12.83
N LYS A 101 -14.75 2.37 -12.43
CA LYS A 101 -13.80 3.04 -13.33
C LYS A 101 -12.80 2.08 -13.97
N ILE A 102 -12.28 1.09 -13.22
CA ILE A 102 -11.40 0.07 -13.78
C ILE A 102 -12.14 -0.87 -14.74
N MET A 103 -13.37 -1.24 -14.42
CA MET A 103 -14.15 -2.15 -15.27
C MET A 103 -14.55 -1.51 -16.60
N GLU A 104 -14.89 -0.22 -16.59
CA GLU A 104 -15.36 0.54 -17.75
C GLU A 104 -14.22 1.12 -18.62
N SER A 105 -13.01 1.24 -18.07
CA SER A 105 -11.89 1.87 -18.78
C SER A 105 -11.12 0.91 -19.68
N ASN A 106 -10.81 1.38 -20.89
CA ASN A 106 -9.84 0.72 -21.80
C ASN A 106 -8.37 0.95 -21.38
N HIS A 107 -8.13 1.88 -20.45
CA HIS A 107 -6.79 2.27 -19.99
C HIS A 107 -6.60 1.97 -18.50
N LYS A 108 -6.93 0.74 -18.10
CA LYS A 108 -6.93 0.29 -16.70
C LYS A 108 -5.59 0.54 -16.01
N GLU A 109 -4.49 0.22 -16.68
CA GLU A 109 -3.15 0.39 -16.13
C GLU A 109 -2.77 1.86 -15.91
N THR A 110 -3.23 2.77 -16.79
CA THR A 110 -3.04 4.21 -16.61
C THR A 110 -3.76 4.70 -15.35
N LEU A 111 -5.00 4.26 -15.11
CA LEU A 111 -5.75 4.60 -13.90
C LEU A 111 -5.07 4.07 -12.64
N LYS A 112 -4.65 2.80 -12.65
CA LYS A 112 -3.92 2.21 -11.53
C LYS A 112 -2.63 2.96 -11.23
N PHE A 113 -1.86 3.32 -12.26
CA PHE A 113 -0.63 4.09 -12.12
C PHE A 113 -0.89 5.49 -11.54
N GLN A 114 -1.95 6.18 -11.96
CA GLN A 114 -2.35 7.45 -11.38
C GLN A 114 -2.66 7.32 -9.89
N TRP A 115 -3.42 6.30 -9.49
CA TRP A 115 -3.75 6.05 -8.08
C TRP A 115 -2.53 5.67 -7.24
N GLN A 116 -1.62 4.86 -7.78
CA GLN A 116 -0.33 4.58 -7.15
C GLN A 116 0.47 5.87 -6.92
N ASN A 117 0.52 6.77 -7.92
CA ASN A 117 1.17 8.07 -7.73
C ASN A 117 0.53 8.88 -6.59
N THR A 118 -0.80 8.85 -6.44
CA THR A 118 -1.49 9.52 -5.33
C THR A 118 -1.14 8.90 -3.97
N ILE A 119 -1.02 7.57 -3.89
CA ILE A 119 -0.57 6.87 -2.66
C ILE A 119 0.77 7.43 -2.17
N TRP A 120 1.72 7.60 -3.10
CA TRP A 120 3.06 8.08 -2.82
C TRP A 120 3.21 9.61 -2.95
N ARG A 121 2.10 10.36 -2.88
CA ARG A 121 2.10 11.84 -2.89
C ARG A 121 2.88 12.43 -4.08
N GLY A 122 2.77 11.80 -5.25
CA GLY A 122 3.45 12.20 -6.49
C GLY A 122 4.92 11.79 -6.59
N LYS A 123 5.47 11.06 -5.60
CA LYS A 123 6.86 10.60 -5.59
C LYS A 123 6.94 9.10 -5.30
N ILE A 124 6.63 8.26 -6.30
CA ILE A 124 6.82 6.81 -6.18
C ILE A 124 8.32 6.51 -5.94
N PRO A 125 8.69 5.94 -4.78
CA PRO A 125 10.07 5.59 -4.46
C PRO A 125 10.68 4.66 -5.51
N ALA A 126 11.96 4.84 -5.85
CA ALA A 126 12.63 3.99 -6.84
C ALA A 126 12.57 2.49 -6.50
N VAL A 127 12.56 2.16 -5.21
CA VAL A 127 12.42 0.78 -4.73
C VAL A 127 11.06 0.16 -5.06
N VAL A 128 10.00 0.98 -5.12
CA VAL A 128 8.65 0.53 -5.51
C VAL A 128 8.57 0.26 -7.01
N ARG A 129 9.22 1.11 -7.83
CA ARG A 129 9.17 1.02 -9.31
C ARG A 129 9.76 -0.28 -9.86
N ASN A 130 10.68 -0.90 -9.13
CA ASN A 130 11.35 -2.12 -9.56
C ASN A 130 10.57 -3.41 -9.20
N GLY A 131 9.47 -3.31 -8.43
CA GLY A 131 8.63 -4.45 -8.04
C GLY A 131 7.48 -4.77 -9.02
N THR A 132 7.27 -3.94 -10.05
CA THR A 132 6.24 -4.13 -11.08
C THR A 132 6.68 -4.98 -12.28
N THR A 133 7.85 -5.61 -12.21
CA THR A 133 8.39 -6.44 -13.30
C THR A 133 8.76 -7.84 -12.81
N THR A 134 7.76 -8.66 -12.49
CA THR A 134 7.85 -10.12 -12.61
C THR A 134 6.47 -10.75 -12.75
#